data_AF-A0A0M3JS51-F1
#
_entry.id   AF-A0A0M3JS51-F1
#
_cell.length_a   1.000
_cell.length_b   1.000
_cell.length_c   1.000
_cell.angle_alpha   90.00
_cell.angle_beta   90.00
_cell.angle_gamma   90.00
#
_symmetry.space_group_name_H-M   'P 1'
#
loop_
_entity.id
_entity.type
_entity.pdbx_description
1 polymer ?
#
loop_
_entity_poly.entity_id
_entity_poly.type
_entity_poly.pdbx_seq_one_letter_code
_entity_poly.pdbx_strand_id
1 'polypeptide(L)'
;MVAIPSLSYMVQWGGVLPPYHKFGVFVICGFELICSSISMAIGQKYYELCTILFPVAIKMFDDTQQKQIDGFFWTDREREILRLHEQRLLILWITSTIAVMLSMVSIVPFFFKFSKEKHPERFFSRRTAQYLCGILFITTVIVNGIVILWLYLTAPADNVLFYSLFDAAVKEEIFLTEIEKGLDCISDDDKELPSSSDIMAKTMMTIKRAVTAIQDRTISHP
;
A
#
# COMPACT_ATOMS: atom_id res chain seq x y z
N MET A 1 -2.74 -36.91 -56.27
CA MET A 1 -1.36 -36.79 -55.76
C MET A 1 -1.35 -35.66 -54.73
N VAL A 2 -1.30 -36.02 -53.45
CA VAL A 2 -1.30 -35.06 -52.34
C VAL A 2 0.13 -34.58 -52.17
N ALA A 3 0.37 -33.29 -52.42
CA ALA A 3 1.68 -32.67 -52.24
C ALA A 3 1.96 -32.56 -50.73
N ILE A 4 2.86 -33.39 -50.23
CA ILE A 4 3.42 -33.29 -48.88
C ILE A 4 4.28 -32.01 -48.85
N PRO A 5 3.94 -31.00 -48.03
CA PRO A 5 4.78 -29.82 -47.92
C PRO A 5 6.14 -30.23 -47.33
N SER A 6 7.20 -29.79 -47.98
CA SER A 6 8.58 -30.13 -47.69
C SER A 6 8.96 -29.77 -46.25
N LEU A 7 9.64 -30.71 -45.58
CA LEU A 7 10.22 -30.61 -44.24
C LEU A 7 11.00 -29.30 -44.00
N SER A 8 11.50 -28.68 -45.08
CA SER A 8 12.21 -27.40 -45.08
C SER A 8 11.40 -26.22 -44.52
N TYR A 9 10.06 -26.23 -44.64
CA TYR A 9 9.22 -25.14 -44.11
C TYR A 9 9.06 -25.22 -42.57
N MET A 10 9.12 -26.43 -42.00
CA MET A 10 9.19 -26.61 -40.54
C MET A 10 10.57 -26.29 -39.99
N VAL A 11 11.65 -26.58 -40.75
CA VAL A 11 13.03 -26.32 -40.34
C VAL A 11 13.41 -24.83 -40.42
N GLN A 12 12.73 -24.03 -41.26
CA GLN A 12 12.86 -22.56 -41.20
C GLN A 12 12.40 -21.98 -39.85
N TRP A 13 11.70 -22.79 -39.04
CA TRP A 13 11.20 -22.48 -37.69
C TRP A 13 11.69 -23.45 -36.60
N GLY A 14 12.82 -24.16 -36.77
CA GLY A 14 13.18 -25.17 -35.76
C GLY A 14 14.58 -25.74 -35.83
N GLY A 15 15.52 -25.07 -35.16
CA GLY A 15 16.45 -25.80 -34.30
C GLY A 15 15.73 -26.23 -33.02
N VAL A 16 16.37 -27.05 -32.18
CA VAL A 16 15.81 -27.52 -30.88
C VAL A 16 15.41 -26.37 -29.92
N LEU A 17 15.78 -25.11 -30.24
CA LEU A 17 15.07 -23.92 -29.78
C LEU A 17 14.33 -23.22 -30.94
N PRO A 18 13.00 -23.39 -31.06
CA PRO A 18 12.14 -22.56 -31.90
C PRO A 18 11.89 -21.19 -31.21
N PRO A 19 11.25 -20.22 -31.88
CA PRO A 19 11.10 -18.81 -31.45
C PRO A 19 10.09 -18.60 -30.30
N TYR A 20 9.96 -19.57 -29.42
CA TYR A 20 9.20 -19.49 -28.17
C TYR A 20 9.88 -18.61 -27.12
N HIS A 21 11.19 -18.35 -27.25
CA HIS A 21 11.92 -17.50 -26.29
C HIS A 21 11.27 -16.12 -26.12
N LYS A 22 10.69 -15.55 -27.19
CA LYS A 22 10.01 -14.24 -27.10
C LYS A 22 8.69 -14.33 -26.33
N PHE A 23 7.91 -15.39 -26.58
CA PHE A 23 6.65 -15.63 -25.89
C PHE A 23 6.88 -16.01 -24.42
N GLY A 24 7.91 -16.81 -24.12
CA GLY A 24 8.29 -17.16 -22.75
C GLY A 24 8.75 -15.95 -21.94
N VAL A 25 9.62 -15.11 -22.51
CA VAL A 25 10.04 -13.85 -21.86
C VAL A 25 8.84 -12.92 -21.66
N PHE A 26 7.93 -12.84 -22.63
CA PHE A 26 6.71 -12.03 -22.49
C PHE A 26 5.81 -12.53 -21.36
N VAL A 27 5.57 -13.84 -21.26
CA VAL A 27 4.74 -14.42 -20.20
C VAL A 27 5.40 -14.24 -18.83
N ILE A 28 6.70 -14.50 -18.71
CA ILE A 28 7.44 -14.35 -17.43
C ILE A 28 7.48 -12.89 -16.99
N CYS A 29 7.87 -11.97 -17.88
CA CYS A 29 7.89 -10.54 -17.56
C CYS A 29 6.48 -10.00 -17.30
N GLY A 30 5.47 -10.48 -18.01
CA GLY A 30 4.08 -10.07 -17.80
C GLY A 30 3.55 -10.54 -16.44
N PHE A 31 3.81 -11.79 -16.07
CA PHE A 31 3.47 -12.33 -14.75
C PHE A 31 4.17 -11.56 -13.63
N GLU A 32 5.47 -11.32 -13.78
CA GLU A 32 6.24 -10.54 -12.82
C GLU A 32 5.71 -9.12 -12.66
N LEU A 33 5.34 -8.47 -13.76
CA LEU A 33 4.76 -7.13 -13.75
C LEU A 33 3.46 -7.11 -12.94
N ILE A 34 2.60 -8.12 -13.10
CA ILE A 34 1.37 -8.25 -12.30
C ILE A 34 1.70 -8.44 -10.81
N CYS A 35 2.58 -9.39 -10.47
CA CYS A 35 2.97 -9.67 -9.08
C CYS A 35 3.59 -8.45 -8.40
N SER A 36 4.51 -7.76 -9.08
CA SER A 36 5.16 -6.55 -8.59
C SER A 36 4.17 -5.38 -8.49
N SER A 37 3.22 -5.24 -9.41
CA SER A 37 2.19 -4.20 -9.34
C SER A 37 1.22 -4.41 -8.17
N ILE A 38 0.81 -5.66 -7.91
CA ILE A 38 -0.01 -5.99 -6.74
C ILE A 38 0.75 -5.69 -5.45
N SER A 39 2.02 -6.12 -5.37
CA SER A 39 2.87 -5.89 -4.20
C SER A 39 3.07 -4.39 -3.93
N MET A 40 3.26 -3.60 -4.98
CA MET A 40 3.33 -2.14 -4.91
C MET A 40 2.02 -1.53 -4.40
N ALA A 41 0.87 -1.93 -4.93
CA ALA A 41 -0.43 -1.40 -4.53
C ALA A 41 -0.77 -1.72 -3.06
N ILE A 42 -0.48 -2.95 -2.63
CA ILE A 42 -0.60 -3.37 -1.23
C ILE A 42 0.34 -2.54 -0.36
N GLY A 43 1.63 -2.48 -0.70
CA GLY A 43 2.63 -1.71 0.05
C GLY A 43 2.23 -0.24 0.22
N GLN A 44 1.72 0.40 -0.84
CA GLN A 44 1.24 1.78 -0.78
C GLN A 44 0.06 1.94 0.19
N LYS A 45 -0.97 1.08 0.09
CA LYS A 45 -2.17 1.18 0.94
C LYS A 45 -1.86 0.93 2.41
N TYR A 46 -1.05 -0.08 2.70
CA TYR A 46 -0.61 -0.35 4.07
C TYR A 46 0.30 0.75 4.61
N TYR A 47 1.18 1.32 3.80
CA TYR A 47 2.03 2.44 4.21
C TYR A 47 1.21 3.71 4.51
N GLU A 48 0.25 4.08 3.66
CA GLU A 48 -0.69 5.18 3.91
C GLU A 48 -1.43 4.98 5.24
N LEU A 49 -1.89 3.76 5.52
CA LEU A 49 -2.56 3.44 6.78
C LEU A 49 -1.64 3.54 7.99
N CYS A 50 -0.44 2.95 7.90
CA CYS A 50 0.54 2.93 8.99
C CYS A 50 1.04 4.34 9.35
N THR A 51 1.25 5.21 8.36
CA THR A 51 1.71 6.59 8.60
C THR A 51 0.69 7.44 9.35
N ILE A 52 -0.59 7.07 9.31
CA ILE A 52 -1.67 7.73 10.05
C ILE A 52 -1.91 7.02 11.40
N LEU A 53 -1.97 5.70 11.40
CA LEU A 53 -2.32 4.90 12.58
C LEU A 53 -1.20 4.87 13.63
N PHE A 54 0.06 4.65 13.23
CA PHE A 54 1.18 4.52 14.17
C PHE A 54 1.47 5.78 14.99
N PRO A 55 1.47 7.02 14.47
CA PRO A 55 1.69 8.19 15.32
C PRO A 55 0.58 8.36 16.36
N VAL A 56 -0.67 8.03 16.04
CA VAL A 56 -1.77 8.09 17.01
C VAL A 56 -1.64 6.99 18.06
N ALA A 57 -1.34 5.76 17.64
CA ALA A 57 -1.12 4.63 18.56
C ALA A 57 0.08 4.88 19.50
N ILE A 58 1.18 5.46 19.00
CA ILE A 58 2.34 5.80 19.83
C ILE A 58 1.96 6.85 20.90
N LYS A 59 1.17 7.88 20.54
CA LYS A 59 0.67 8.86 21.53
C LYS A 59 -0.22 8.19 22.58
N MET A 60 -1.09 7.28 22.16
CA MET A 60 -1.97 6.52 23.05
C MET A 60 -1.18 5.63 24.02
N PHE A 61 -0.10 4.99 23.56
CA PHE A 61 0.79 4.18 24.40
C PHE A 61 1.56 5.03 25.42
N ASP A 62 2.08 6.18 25.00
CA ASP A 62 2.78 7.10 25.89
C ASP A 62 1.84 7.62 26.99
N ASP A 63 0.59 7.96 26.65
CA ASP A 63 -0.41 8.43 27.60
C ASP A 63 -0.86 7.32 28.57
N THR A 64 -1.00 6.09 28.09
CA THR A 64 -1.27 4.90 28.92
C THR A 64 -0.12 4.66 29.91
N GLN A 65 1.13 4.80 29.48
CA GLN A 65 2.31 4.68 30.34
C GLN A 65 2.34 5.81 31.39
N GLN A 66 2.01 7.04 31.00
CA GLN A 66 1.95 8.19 31.91
C GLN A 66 0.87 8.01 32.99
N LYS A 67 -0.21 7.30 32.68
CA LYS A 67 -1.30 6.95 33.61
C LYS A 67 -0.96 5.80 34.57
N GLN A 68 0.23 5.21 34.48
CA GLN A 68 0.74 4.14 35.36
C GLN A 68 -0.24 3.00 35.58
N ILE A 69 -0.74 2.43 34.49
CA ILE A 69 -1.68 1.31 34.56
C ILE A 69 -0.92 0.02 34.84
N ASP A 70 -1.37 -0.73 35.84
CA ASP A 70 -0.75 -1.97 36.27
C ASP A 70 -0.71 -2.98 35.11
N GLY A 71 0.49 -3.43 34.75
CA GLY A 71 0.73 -4.44 33.72
C GLY A 71 1.05 -3.91 32.31
N PHE A 72 1.03 -2.59 32.08
CA PHE A 72 1.42 -2.01 30.80
C PHE A 72 2.89 -1.56 30.82
N PHE A 73 3.75 -2.28 30.09
CA PHE A 73 5.15 -1.91 29.89
C PHE A 73 5.35 -1.54 28.43
N TRP A 74 5.67 -0.27 28.18
CA TRP A 74 6.01 0.28 26.88
C TRP A 74 7.46 0.77 26.92
N THR A 75 8.31 0.21 26.07
CA THR A 75 9.76 0.50 26.06
C THR A 75 10.20 1.10 24.72
N ASP A 76 11.27 1.90 24.72
CA ASP A 76 11.85 2.50 23.50
C ASP A 76 12.15 1.48 22.39
N ARG A 77 12.44 0.23 22.77
CA ARG A 77 12.69 -0.88 21.83
C ARG A 77 11.44 -1.27 21.03
N GLU A 78 10.26 -1.25 21.64
CA GLU A 78 9.01 -1.60 20.95
C GLU A 78 8.60 -0.49 19.99
N ARG A 79 8.82 0.77 20.41
CA ARG A 79 8.68 1.95 19.55
C ARG A 79 9.59 1.86 18.30
N GLU A 80 10.82 1.39 18.46
CA GLU A 80 11.73 1.17 17.33
C GLU A 80 11.20 0.08 16.39
N ILE A 81 10.68 -1.04 16.92
CA ILE A 81 10.11 -2.13 16.11
C ILE A 81 8.93 -1.63 15.27
N LEU A 82 8.01 -0.84 15.84
CA LEU A 82 6.87 -0.27 15.10
C LEU A 82 7.33 0.68 13.98
N ARG A 83 8.30 1.56 14.24
CA ARG A 83 8.88 2.44 13.20
C ARG A 83 9.59 1.64 12.11
N LEU A 84 10.29 0.57 12.49
CA LEU A 84 11.00 -0.28 11.56
C LEU A 84 10.02 -1.08 10.69
N HIS A 85 8.84 -1.42 11.19
CA HIS A 85 7.75 -2.02 10.40
C HIS A 85 7.28 -1.08 9.28
N GLU A 86 7.04 0.20 9.59
CA GLU A 86 6.70 1.23 8.59
C GLU A 86 7.78 1.36 7.51
N GLN A 87 9.06 1.39 7.91
CA GLN A 87 10.18 1.46 6.97
C GLN A 87 10.26 0.22 6.07
N ARG A 88 10.00 -0.99 6.59
CA ARG A 88 9.99 -2.22 5.79
C ARG A 88 8.90 -2.19 4.71
N LEU A 89 7.72 -1.66 5.02
CA LEU A 89 6.64 -1.46 4.05
C LEU A 89 7.05 -0.47 2.94
N LEU A 90 7.72 0.62 3.30
CA LEU A 90 8.27 1.59 2.34
C LEU A 90 9.33 0.94 1.43
N ILE A 91 10.22 0.12 1.99
CA ILE A 91 11.24 -0.61 1.20
C ILE A 91 10.56 -1.51 0.16
N LEU A 92 9.53 -2.27 0.55
CA LEU A 92 8.77 -3.11 -0.38
C LEU A 92 8.14 -2.31 -1.52
N TRP A 93 7.57 -1.15 -1.19
CA TRP A 93 6.98 -0.27 -2.20
C TRP A 93 8.02 0.23 -3.20
N ILE A 94 9.18 0.69 -2.73
CA ILE A 94 10.29 1.14 -3.59
C ILE A 94 10.81 -0.01 -4.46
N THR A 95 11.09 -1.17 -3.88
CA THR A 95 11.66 -2.31 -4.61
C THR A 95 10.69 -2.83 -5.66
N SER A 96 9.39 -2.88 -5.33
CA SER A 96 8.33 -3.26 -6.28
C SER A 96 8.19 -2.24 -7.41
N THR A 97 8.28 -0.94 -7.12
CA THR A 97 8.23 0.12 -8.14
C THR A 97 9.40 0.00 -9.12
N ILE A 98 10.62 -0.22 -8.60
CA ILE A 98 11.81 -0.45 -9.41
C ILE A 98 11.65 -1.72 -10.26
N ALA A 99 11.11 -2.80 -9.69
CA ALA A 99 10.84 -4.03 -10.40
C ALA A 99 9.86 -3.86 -11.56
N VAL A 100 8.77 -3.11 -11.37
CA VAL A 100 7.81 -2.78 -12.45
C VAL A 100 8.50 -2.00 -13.57
N MET A 101 9.23 -0.93 -13.24
CA MET A 101 9.91 -0.08 -14.22
C MET A 101 10.95 -0.88 -15.02
N LEU A 102 11.75 -1.70 -14.34
CA LEU A 102 12.76 -2.54 -14.99
C LEU A 102 12.13 -3.66 -15.82
N SER A 103 10.99 -4.21 -15.41
CA SER A 103 10.24 -5.18 -16.20
C SER A 103 9.75 -4.57 -17.51
N MET A 104 9.21 -3.35 -17.47
CA MET A 104 8.78 -2.62 -18.67
C MET A 104 9.95 -2.35 -19.64
N VAL A 105 11.08 -1.86 -19.12
CA VAL A 105 12.27 -1.57 -19.94
C VAL A 105 12.87 -2.86 -20.53
N SER A 106 12.88 -3.94 -19.76
CA SER A 106 13.47 -5.22 -20.17
C SER A 106 12.70 -5.90 -21.30
N ILE A 107 11.41 -5.60 -21.49
CA ILE A 107 10.61 -6.14 -22.59
C ILE A 107 11.06 -5.55 -23.95
N VAL A 108 11.36 -4.25 -24.01
CA VAL A 108 11.68 -3.51 -25.24
C VAL A 108 12.76 -4.18 -26.12
N PRO A 109 13.95 -4.56 -25.62
CA PRO A 109 15.02 -5.14 -26.45
C PRO A 109 14.73 -6.53 -27.02
N PHE A 110 13.70 -7.25 -26.52
CA PHE A 110 13.30 -8.55 -27.07
C PHE A 110 12.31 -8.41 -28.24
N PHE A 111 11.58 -7.30 -28.31
CA PHE A 111 10.60 -7.02 -29.37
C PHE A 111 11.14 -6.12 -30.48
N PHE A 112 12.02 -5.18 -30.17
CA PHE A 112 12.58 -4.28 -31.18
C PHE A 112 13.65 -4.96 -32.04
N LYS A 113 13.39 -5.01 -33.36
CA LYS A 113 14.36 -5.46 -34.36
C LYS A 113 15.24 -4.26 -34.73
N PHE A 114 16.32 -4.03 -34.00
CA PHE A 114 17.34 -3.05 -34.40
C PHE A 114 17.80 -3.38 -35.82
N SER A 115 17.72 -2.38 -36.71
CA SER A 115 18.11 -2.49 -38.12
C SER A 115 19.56 -2.98 -38.21
N LYS A 116 19.88 -3.80 -39.22
CA LYS A 116 21.22 -4.42 -39.37
C LYS A 116 22.30 -3.33 -39.30
N GLU A 117 23.14 -3.37 -38.27
CA GLU A 117 24.24 -2.44 -38.13
C GLU A 117 25.28 -2.67 -39.25
N LYS A 118 25.61 -1.59 -39.95
CA LYS A 118 26.60 -1.54 -41.04
C LYS A 118 28.05 -1.51 -40.54
N HIS A 119 28.30 -1.45 -39.23
CA HIS A 119 29.64 -1.25 -38.66
C HIS A 119 29.95 -2.29 -37.55
N PRO A 120 31.05 -3.05 -37.68
CA PRO A 120 31.41 -4.15 -36.76
C PRO A 120 32.09 -3.72 -35.44
N GLU A 121 32.30 -2.42 -35.19
CA GLU A 121 33.14 -1.93 -34.07
C GLU A 121 32.38 -1.40 -32.83
N ARG A 122 31.05 -1.56 -32.76
CA ARG A 122 30.32 -1.17 -31.54
C ARG A 122 30.35 -2.30 -30.50
N PHE A 123 30.89 -1.98 -29.33
CA PHE A 123 30.95 -2.84 -28.13
C PHE A 123 29.58 -3.42 -27.69
N PHE A 124 28.48 -2.79 -28.09
CA PHE A 124 27.12 -3.20 -27.78
C PHE A 124 26.49 -4.01 -28.92
N SER A 125 26.79 -5.32 -28.96
CA SER A 125 26.01 -6.24 -29.79
C SER A 125 24.59 -6.40 -29.22
N ARG A 126 23.59 -6.53 -30.11
CA ARG A 126 22.19 -6.83 -29.73
C ARG A 126 22.07 -7.99 -28.74
N ARG A 127 22.88 -9.04 -28.92
CA ARG A 127 22.88 -10.20 -28.00
C ARG A 127 23.39 -9.80 -26.62
N THR A 128 24.46 -9.02 -26.53
CA THR A 128 25.00 -8.53 -25.26
C THR A 128 23.98 -7.68 -24.50
N ALA A 129 23.25 -6.80 -25.19
CA ALA A 129 22.18 -6.02 -24.58
C ALA A 129 21.02 -6.89 -24.05
N GLN A 130 20.61 -7.92 -24.81
CA GLN A 130 19.56 -8.86 -24.38
C GLN A 130 19.97 -9.68 -23.15
N TYR A 131 21.22 -10.16 -23.10
CA TYR A 131 21.73 -10.87 -21.93
C TYR A 131 21.85 -9.95 -20.71
N LEU A 132 22.33 -8.73 -20.88
CA LEU A 132 22.45 -7.76 -19.79
C LEU A 132 21.10 -7.37 -19.20
N CYS A 133 20.09 -7.10 -20.05
CA CYS A 133 18.71 -6.88 -19.59
C CYS A 133 18.12 -8.11 -18.90
N GLY A 134 18.37 -9.33 -19.42
CA GLY A 134 17.92 -10.57 -18.79
C GLY A 134 18.51 -10.81 -17.41
N ILE A 135 19.82 -10.62 -17.25
CA ILE A 135 20.51 -10.73 -15.95
C ILE A 135 19.97 -9.69 -14.97
N LEU A 136 19.83 -8.44 -15.41
CA LEU A 136 19.32 -7.35 -14.58
C LEU A 136 17.87 -7.62 -14.13
N PHE A 137 17.02 -8.11 -15.03
CA PHE A 137 15.65 -8.53 -14.71
C PHE A 137 15.64 -9.64 -13.64
N ILE A 138 16.38 -10.73 -13.85
CA ILE A 138 16.42 -11.86 -12.90
C ILE A 138 16.89 -11.41 -11.52
N THR A 139 17.95 -10.60 -11.45
CA THR A 139 18.45 -10.06 -10.18
C THR A 139 17.38 -9.23 -9.48
N THR A 140 16.65 -8.40 -10.23
CA THR A 140 15.59 -7.55 -9.67
C THR A 140 14.42 -8.38 -9.13
N VAL A 141 13.99 -9.42 -9.86
CA VAL A 141 12.94 -10.34 -9.42
C VAL A 141 13.35 -11.07 -8.13
N ILE A 142 14.59 -11.55 -8.07
CA ILE A 142 15.11 -12.22 -6.88
C ILE A 142 15.14 -11.26 -5.69
N VAL A 143 15.64 -10.03 -5.86
CA VAL A 143 15.66 -9.03 -4.78
C VAL A 143 14.24 -8.70 -4.32
N ASN A 144 13.30 -8.49 -5.22
CA ASN A 144 11.90 -8.21 -4.86
C ASN A 144 11.26 -9.41 -4.11
N GLY A 145 11.52 -10.63 -4.59
CA GLY A 145 11.07 -11.85 -3.93
C GLY A 145 11.64 -12.03 -2.51
N ILE A 146 12.93 -11.69 -2.30
CA ILE A 146 13.56 -11.71 -0.98
C ILE A 146 12.88 -10.70 -0.04
N VAL A 147 12.59 -9.49 -0.51
CA VAL A 147 11.93 -8.45 0.29
C VAL A 147 10.51 -8.87 0.68
N ILE A 148 9.74 -9.41 -0.26
CA ILE A 148 8.40 -9.96 0.00
C ILE A 148 8.48 -11.08 1.04
N LEU A 149 9.40 -12.02 0.89
CA LEU A 149 9.56 -13.14 1.82
C LEU A 149 9.99 -12.65 3.22
N TRP A 150 10.91 -11.69 3.28
CA TRP A 150 11.35 -11.10 4.54
C TRP A 150 10.21 -10.43 5.30
N LEU A 151 9.37 -9.67 4.60
CA LEU A 151 8.17 -9.08 5.17
C LEU A 151 7.17 -10.13 5.62
N TYR A 152 6.93 -11.16 4.80
CA TYR A 152 6.01 -12.24 5.13
C TYR A 152 6.40 -12.96 6.43
N LEU A 153 7.69 -13.20 6.64
CA LEU A 153 8.19 -13.85 7.85
C LEU A 153 8.14 -12.96 9.09
N THR A 154 8.26 -11.63 8.93
CA THR A 154 8.34 -10.72 10.07
C THR A 154 7.00 -10.10 10.48
N ALA A 155 6.08 -9.95 9.52
CA ALA A 155 4.72 -9.44 9.73
C ALA A 155 3.94 -10.08 10.89
N PRO A 156 3.93 -11.42 11.10
CA PRO A 156 3.13 -11.99 12.20
C PRO A 156 3.62 -11.57 13.58
N ALA A 157 4.94 -11.44 13.78
CA ALA A 157 5.50 -11.01 15.06
C ALA A 157 5.19 -9.54 15.34
N ASP A 158 5.37 -8.67 14.33
CA ASP A 158 5.10 -7.24 14.44
C ASP A 158 3.60 -6.98 14.70
N ASN A 159 2.72 -7.73 14.04
CA ASN A 159 1.26 -7.63 14.24
C ASN A 159 0.85 -8.05 15.66
N VAL A 160 1.34 -9.20 16.14
CA VAL A 160 1.02 -9.68 17.51
C VAL A 160 1.47 -8.66 18.55
N LEU A 161 2.66 -8.08 18.38
CA LEU A 161 3.17 -7.03 19.26
C LEU A 161 2.24 -5.82 19.26
N PHE A 162 1.89 -5.29 18.07
CA PHE A 162 0.98 -4.15 17.94
C PHE A 162 -0.37 -4.41 18.59
N TYR A 163 -1.01 -5.55 18.32
CA TYR A 163 -2.33 -5.87 18.88
C TYR A 163 -2.28 -6.08 20.40
N SER A 164 -1.21 -6.69 20.93
CA SER A 164 -1.07 -6.89 22.37
C SER A 164 -0.94 -5.56 23.13
N LEU A 165 -0.18 -4.61 22.58
CA LEU A 165 -0.06 -3.26 23.13
C LEU A 165 -1.35 -2.45 22.94
N PHE A 166 -1.99 -2.56 21.78
CA PHE A 166 -3.25 -1.87 21.50
C PHE A 166 -4.40 -2.35 22.38
N ASP A 167 -4.45 -3.64 22.72
CA ASP A 167 -5.51 -4.17 23.59
C ASP A 167 -5.27 -3.84 25.07
N ALA A 168 -4.01 -3.77 25.49
CA ALA A 168 -3.65 -3.38 26.86
C ALA A 168 -3.70 -1.86 27.11
N ALA A 169 -3.66 -1.04 26.06
CA ALA A 169 -3.65 0.41 26.17
C ALA A 169 -5.04 1.02 26.41
N VAL A 170 -5.10 2.17 27.08
CA VAL A 170 -6.36 2.84 27.37
C VAL A 170 -6.86 3.59 26.14
N LYS A 171 -8.03 3.15 25.67
CA LYS A 171 -8.72 3.69 24.50
C LYS A 171 -9.59 4.86 24.92
N GLU A 172 -9.03 6.06 24.89
CA GLU A 172 -9.82 7.29 25.04
C GLU A 172 -10.48 7.69 23.72
N GLU A 173 -11.69 8.26 23.81
CA GLU A 173 -12.47 8.69 22.63
C GLU A 173 -11.72 9.69 21.75
N ILE A 174 -10.81 10.48 22.33
CA ILE A 174 -9.99 11.47 21.61
C ILE A 174 -9.08 10.77 20.58
N PHE A 175 -8.47 9.63 20.94
CA PHE A 175 -7.62 8.86 20.04
C PHE A 175 -8.44 8.12 18.98
N LEU A 176 -9.63 7.61 19.32
CA LEU A 176 -10.56 7.06 18.33
C LEU A 176 -10.97 8.12 17.30
N THR A 177 -11.33 9.32 17.76
CA THR A 177 -11.74 10.43 16.89
C THR A 177 -10.59 10.89 15.97
N GLU A 178 -9.34 10.87 16.46
CA GLU A 178 -8.15 11.22 15.66
C GLU A 178 -7.85 10.15 14.59
N ILE A 179 -8.06 8.86 14.90
CA ILE A 179 -7.97 7.77 13.93
C ILE A 179 -9.08 7.88 12.88
N GLU A 180 -10.32 8.14 13.28
CA GLU A 180 -11.48 8.28 12.38
C GLU A 180 -11.31 9.44 11.41
N LYS A 181 -10.88 10.61 11.91
CA LYS A 181 -10.55 11.78 11.08
C LYS A 181 -9.35 11.52 10.17
N GLY A 182 -8.38 10.73 10.62
CA GLY A 182 -7.20 10.37 9.83
C GLY A 182 -7.50 9.39 8.71
N LEU A 183 -8.34 8.38 8.95
CA LEU A 183 -8.74 7.37 7.97
C LEU A 183 -9.93 7.80 7.08
N ASP A 184 -10.49 8.98 7.30
CA ASP A 184 -11.72 9.46 6.65
C ASP A 184 -12.87 8.44 6.81
N CYS A 185 -12.94 7.82 7.99
CA CYS A 185 -14.03 6.92 8.33
C CYS A 185 -15.27 7.75 8.67
N ILE A 186 -16.31 7.66 7.83
CA ILE A 186 -17.63 8.17 8.19
C ILE A 186 -18.16 7.28 9.32
N SER A 187 -18.19 7.81 10.54
CA SER A 187 -18.78 7.12 11.67
C SER A 187 -20.30 7.01 11.47
N ASP A 188 -20.91 5.94 11.97
CA ASP A 188 -22.38 5.81 11.98
C ASP A 188 -23.02 6.87 12.92
N ASP A 189 -22.25 7.41 13.88
CA ASP A 189 -22.67 8.53 14.73
C ASP A 189 -22.84 9.86 13.96
N ASP A 190 -22.16 10.03 12.81
CA ASP A 190 -22.38 11.19 11.92
C ASP A 190 -23.72 11.09 11.16
N LYS A 191 -24.39 9.93 11.19
CA LYS A 191 -25.76 9.76 10.67
C LYS A 191 -26.84 10.07 11.69
N GLU A 192 -26.51 10.31 12.96
CA GLU A 192 -27.45 10.87 13.91
C GLU A 192 -27.62 12.37 13.62
N LEU A 193 -28.30 12.68 12.52
CA LEU A 193 -28.93 13.98 12.33
C LEU A 193 -29.75 14.27 13.60
N PRO A 194 -29.60 15.43 14.25
CA PRO A 194 -30.46 15.79 15.37
C PRO A 194 -31.90 15.64 14.88
N SER A 195 -32.64 14.73 15.52
CA SER A 195 -34.02 14.47 15.16
C SER A 195 -34.75 15.83 15.10
N SER A 196 -35.63 16.03 14.11
CA SER A 196 -36.37 17.31 13.98
C SER A 196 -37.07 17.70 15.30
N SER A 197 -37.38 16.72 16.15
CA SER A 197 -37.84 16.88 17.53
C SER A 197 -36.86 17.62 18.46
N ASP A 198 -35.55 17.40 18.39
CA ASP A 198 -34.56 18.05 19.26
C ASP A 198 -34.31 19.51 18.87
N ILE A 199 -34.31 19.79 17.56
CA ILE A 199 -34.23 21.18 17.05
C ILE A 199 -35.53 21.92 17.41
N MET A 200 -36.70 21.30 17.25
CA MET A 200 -37.96 21.91 17.68
C MET A 200 -38.01 22.11 19.20
N ALA A 201 -37.52 21.16 20.00
CA ALA A 201 -37.50 21.29 21.46
C ALA A 201 -36.59 22.43 21.93
N LYS A 202 -35.38 22.58 21.34
CA LYS A 202 -34.48 23.71 21.63
C LYS A 202 -35.06 25.05 21.18
N THR A 203 -35.66 25.11 19.99
CA THR A 203 -36.29 26.34 19.48
C THR A 203 -37.51 26.73 20.31
N MET A 204 -38.35 25.75 20.70
CA MET A 204 -39.54 25.99 21.52
C MET A 204 -39.18 26.39 22.95
N MET A 205 -38.12 25.83 23.55
CA MET A 205 -37.60 26.31 24.84
C MET A 205 -37.05 27.73 24.76
N THR A 206 -36.37 28.07 23.66
CA THR A 206 -35.81 29.42 23.45
C THR A 206 -36.91 30.46 23.23
N ILE A 207 -37.93 30.13 22.42
CA ILE A 207 -39.11 30.98 22.23
C ILE A 207 -39.89 31.13 23.55
N LYS A 208 -40.09 30.04 24.30
CA LYS A 208 -40.79 30.11 25.59
C LYS A 208 -40.09 31.05 26.56
N ARG A 209 -38.75 31.01 26.65
CA ARG A 209 -37.95 31.93 27.47
C ARG A 209 -38.02 33.38 26.99
N ALA A 210 -38.03 33.62 25.67
CA ALA A 210 -38.17 34.96 25.11
C ALA A 210 -39.56 35.54 25.38
N VAL A 211 -40.61 34.73 25.28
CA VAL A 211 -41.99 35.14 25.57
C VAL A 211 -42.18 35.47 27.05
N THR A 212 -41.66 34.67 27.99
CA THR A 212 -41.72 35.04 29.42
C THR A 212 -40.94 36.33 29.71
N ALA A 213 -39.78 36.53 29.09
CA ALA A 213 -39.00 37.76 29.28
C ALA A 213 -39.71 39.03 28.75
N ILE A 214 -40.51 38.89 27.69
CA ILE A 214 -41.35 39.99 27.17
C ILE A 214 -42.57 40.23 28.07
N GLN A 215 -43.22 39.16 28.54
CA GLN A 215 -44.35 39.25 29.48
C GLN A 215 -43.94 39.98 30.78
N ASP A 216 -42.77 39.64 31.34
CA ASP A 216 -42.24 40.28 32.56
C ASP A 216 -41.91 41.77 32.36
N ARG A 217 -41.46 42.17 31.16
CA ARG A 217 -41.22 43.59 30.85
C ARG A 217 -42.49 44.40 30.61
N THR A 218 -43.59 43.76 30.25
CA THR A 218 -44.85 44.46 29.93
C THR A 218 -45.69 44.70 31.19
N ILE A 219 -45.49 43.91 32.25
CA ILE A 219 -46.20 44.04 33.53
C ILE A 219 -45.52 45.06 34.47
N SER A 220 -44.26 45.43 34.22
CA SER A 220 -43.49 46.36 35.07
C SER A 220 -43.63 47.85 34.72
N HIS A 221 -44.53 48.22 33.80
CA HIS A 221 -44.83 49.63 33.48
C HIS A 221 -46.35 49.85 33.35
N PRO A 222 -47.05 50.19 34.44
CA PRO A 222 -48.18 51.11 34.38
C PRO A 222 -47.72 52.57 34.16
#